data_AF-A0A2U0S198-F1
#
_entry.id   AF-A0A2U0S198-F1
#
_cell.length_a   1.000
_cell.length_b   1.000
_cell.length_c   1.000
_cell.angle_alpha   90.00
_cell.angle_beta   90.00
_cell.angle_gamma   90.00
#
_symmetry.space_group_name_H-M   'P 1'
#
loop_
_entity.id
_entity.type
_entity.pdbx_description
1 polymer ?
#
loop_
_entity_poly.entity_id
_entity_poly.type
_entity_poly.pdbx_seq_one_letter_code
_entity_poly.pdbx_strand_id
1 'polypeptide(L)'
;MKLLKNETESKLTIEMILHAKRYSLALDKDRCTGCGICMEICPREAIEIKKTPKEDGKKAKPPTIDISKENCHYCGMCDPICPF
;
A
#
# COMPACT_ATOMS: atom_id res chain seq x y z
N MET A 1 -16.97 -6.96 16.68
CA MET A 1 -17.13 -5.97 15.60
C MET A 1 -18.62 -5.81 15.35
N LYS A 2 -19.19 -4.61 15.20
CA LYS A 2 -20.63 -4.39 14.99
C LYS A 2 -20.89 -3.69 13.65
N LEU A 3 -21.67 -4.27 12.76
CA LEU A 3 -22.03 -3.62 11.50
C LEU A 3 -23.36 -2.90 11.68
N LEU A 4 -23.45 -1.67 11.18
CA LEU A 4 -24.69 -0.90 11.13
C LEU A 4 -25.04 -0.62 9.67
N LYS A 5 -26.29 -0.83 9.32
CA LYS A 5 -26.83 -0.46 8.01
C LYS A 5 -28.04 0.41 8.24
N ASN A 6 -28.09 1.54 7.56
CA ASN A 6 -29.25 2.44 7.60
C ASN A 6 -29.57 2.89 6.17
N GLU A 7 -30.84 2.80 5.78
CA GLU A 7 -31.29 3.04 4.41
C GLU A 7 -32.56 3.88 4.42
N THR A 8 -32.55 4.94 3.62
CA THR A 8 -33.66 5.85 3.36
C THR A 8 -33.87 5.97 1.84
N GLU A 9 -34.93 6.64 1.39
CA GLU A 9 -35.26 6.77 -0.05
C GLU A 9 -34.13 7.35 -0.91
N SER A 10 -33.24 8.16 -0.35
CA SER A 10 -32.16 8.85 -1.06
C SER A 10 -30.77 8.48 -0.58
N LYS A 11 -30.65 7.63 0.45
CA LYS A 11 -29.34 7.37 1.08
C LYS A 11 -29.25 5.97 1.65
N LEU A 12 -28.12 5.33 1.34
CA LEU A 12 -27.69 4.10 1.95
C LEU A 12 -26.42 4.36 2.76
N THR A 13 -26.39 3.91 4.02
CA THR A 13 -25.26 3.99 4.93
C THR A 13 -24.88 2.59 5.39
N ILE A 14 -23.57 2.29 5.35
CA ILE A 14 -22.97 1.03 5.77
C ILE A 14 -21.81 1.39 6.71
N GLU A 15 -21.82 0.88 7.93
CA GLU A 15 -20.79 1.12 8.95
C GLU A 15 -20.29 -0.20 9.53
N MET A 16 -18.99 -0.27 9.81
CA MET A 16 -18.30 -1.44 10.34
C MET A 16 -17.51 -1.07 11.60
N ILE A 17 -17.98 -1.53 12.76
CA ILE A 17 -17.44 -1.22 14.09
C ILE A 17 -16.48 -2.34 14.51
N LEU A 18 -15.22 -2.37 14.08
CA LEU A 18 -14.25 -3.44 14.40
C LEU A 18 -14.06 -3.66 15.93
N HIS A 19 -13.76 -4.87 16.42
CA HIS A 19 -13.42 -5.09 17.86
C HIS A 19 -11.99 -5.60 18.09
N ALA A 20 -11.35 -6.22 17.09
CA ALA A 20 -9.89 -6.34 16.96
C ALA A 20 -9.61 -6.93 15.56
N LYS A 21 -9.05 -6.16 14.64
CA LYS A 21 -8.63 -6.66 13.32
C LYS A 21 -7.14 -6.40 13.17
N ARG A 22 -6.41 -7.44 12.77
CA ARG A 22 -4.99 -7.33 12.47
C ARG A 22 -4.86 -6.98 10.99
N TYR A 23 -4.27 -5.83 10.73
CA TYR A 23 -3.92 -5.41 9.39
C TYR A 23 -2.44 -5.71 9.16
N SER A 24 -2.11 -6.29 8.01
CA SER A 24 -0.75 -6.59 7.60
C SER A 24 -0.58 -6.27 6.13
N LEU A 25 0.55 -5.69 5.78
CA LEU A 25 0.99 -5.44 4.42
C LEU A 25 2.17 -6.37 4.12
N ALA A 26 2.14 -7.04 2.97
CA ALA A 26 3.22 -7.90 2.50
C ALA A 26 3.61 -7.49 1.07
N LEU A 27 4.91 -7.38 0.81
CA LEU A 27 5.45 -7.01 -0.49
C LEU A 27 6.42 -8.10 -0.95
N ASP A 28 6.23 -8.60 -2.17
CA ASP A 28 7.21 -9.44 -2.86
C ASP A 28 8.30 -8.57 -3.48
N LYS A 29 9.49 -8.59 -2.87
CA LYS A 29 10.62 -7.76 -3.29
C LYS A 29 11.24 -8.21 -4.61
N ASP A 30 11.07 -9.48 -5.00
CA ASP A 30 11.68 -10.02 -6.22
C ASP A 30 10.92 -9.58 -7.48
N ARG A 31 9.62 -9.30 -7.33
CA ARG A 31 8.75 -8.82 -8.42
C ARG A 31 8.72 -7.31 -8.53
N CYS A 32 9.18 -6.61 -7.49
CA CYS A 32 9.20 -5.16 -7.47
C CYS A 32 10.17 -4.60 -8.51
N THR A 33 9.64 -3.79 -9.44
CA THR A 33 10.43 -3.05 -10.44
C THR A 33 10.78 -1.64 -10.00
N GLY A 34 10.23 -1.19 -8.86
CA GLY A 34 10.41 0.16 -8.34
C GLY A 34 9.66 1.21 -9.14
N CYS A 35 8.51 0.88 -9.73
CA CYS A 35 7.78 1.79 -10.63
C CYS A 35 7.45 3.15 -10.00
N GLY A 36 7.20 3.23 -8.69
CA GLY A 36 6.88 4.48 -7.98
C GLY A 36 5.41 4.66 -7.65
N ILE A 37 4.50 3.89 -8.25
CA ILE A 37 3.05 4.14 -8.14
C ILE A 37 2.55 4.03 -6.69
N CYS A 38 3.00 3.01 -5.95
CA CYS A 38 2.62 2.83 -4.55
C CYS A 38 3.12 3.99 -3.65
N MET A 39 4.29 4.57 -3.98
CA MET A 39 4.82 5.75 -3.30
C MET A 39 3.96 6.98 -3.59
N GLU A 40 3.56 7.20 -4.86
CA GLU A 40 2.75 8.35 -5.27
C GLU A 40 1.32 8.31 -4.69
N ILE A 41 0.70 7.13 -4.65
CA ILE A 41 -0.70 6.99 -4.17
C ILE A 41 -0.81 6.88 -2.65
N CYS A 42 0.31 6.69 -1.94
CA CYS A 42 0.28 6.50 -0.50
C CYS A 42 -0.15 7.81 0.18
N PRO A 43 -1.34 7.89 0.80
CA PRO A 43 -1.83 9.14 1.38
C PRO A 43 -1.07 9.54 2.65
N ARG A 44 -0.14 8.70 3.10
CA ARG A 44 0.67 8.89 4.30
C ARG A 44 2.16 9.02 4.00
N GLU A 45 2.54 9.04 2.72
CA GLU A 45 3.94 9.12 2.27
C GLU A 45 4.83 8.09 2.99
N ALA A 46 4.27 6.91 3.27
CA ALA A 46 4.91 5.91 4.12
C ALA A 46 5.93 5.05 3.37
N ILE A 47 6.15 5.28 2.08
CA ILE A 47 6.88 4.38 1.17
C ILE A 47 8.02 5.14 0.51
N GLU A 48 9.25 4.66 0.67
CA GLU A 48 10.42 5.14 -0.06
C GLU A 48 10.89 4.10 -1.08
N ILE A 49 11.22 4.55 -2.30
CA ILE A 49 11.79 3.69 -3.35
C ILE A 49 13.11 4.28 -3.84
N LYS A 50 14.18 3.49 -3.75
CA LYS A 50 15.52 3.86 -4.24
C LYS A 50 15.89 2.96 -5.41
N LYS A 51 16.02 3.57 -6.60
CA LYS A 51 16.59 2.92 -7.78
C LYS A 51 18.10 3.15 -7.78
N THR A 52 18.87 2.08 -7.97
CA THR A 52 20.30 2.20 -8.21
C THR A 52 20.53 2.33 -9.72
N PRO A 53 21.27 3.35 -10.18
CA PRO A 53 21.67 3.45 -11.58
C PRO A 53 22.43 2.19 -12.02
N LYS A 54 22.23 1.76 -13.26
CA LYS A 54 23.08 0.73 -13.85
C LYS A 54 24.46 1.31 -14.06
N GLU A 55 25.49 0.66 -13.52
CA GLU A 55 26.87 0.86 -13.96
C GLU A 55 27.07 0.12 -15.28
N ASP A 56 27.84 0.71 -16.20
CA ASP A 56 28.11 0.13 -17.51
C ASP A 56 28.66 -1.31 -17.39
N GLY A 57 28.05 -2.23 -18.13
CA GLY A 57 28.41 -3.64 -18.15
C GLY A 57 27.89 -4.49 -16.98
N LYS A 58 27.18 -3.92 -16.00
CA LYS A 58 26.60 -4.68 -14.86
C LYS A 58 25.08 -4.82 -14.97
N LYS A 59 24.55 -5.93 -14.41
CA LYS A 59 23.10 -6.13 -14.27
C LYS A 59 22.51 -5.03 -13.36
N ALA A 60 21.28 -4.58 -13.68
CA ALA A 60 20.54 -3.72 -12.75
C ALA A 60 20.40 -4.45 -11.41
N LYS A 61 20.71 -3.73 -10.34
CA LYS A 61 20.36 -4.18 -8.99
C LYS A 61 18.85 -3.98 -8.80
N PRO A 62 18.20 -4.86 -8.02
CA PRO A 62 16.80 -4.68 -7.67
C PRO A 62 16.61 -3.36 -6.91
N PRO A 63 15.42 -2.74 -7.02
CA PRO A 63 15.12 -1.53 -6.28
C PRO A 63 15.05 -1.82 -4.77
N THR A 64 15.43 -0.85 -3.96
CA THR A 64 15.21 -0.91 -2.51
C THR A 64 13.89 -0.22 -2.19
N ILE A 65 13.00 -0.93 -1.50
CA ILE A 65 11.75 -0.38 -0.95
C ILE A 65 11.80 -0.43 0.58
N ASP A 66 11.47 0.70 1.19
CA ASP A 66 11.21 0.84 2.62
C ASP A 66 9.77 1.31 2.83
N ILE A 67 9.08 0.70 3.80
CA ILE A 67 7.73 1.11 4.21
C ILE A 67 7.79 1.35 5.71
N SER A 68 7.65 2.62 6.11
CA SER A 68 7.65 3.00 7.53
C SER A 68 6.46 2.40 8.24
N LYS A 69 6.72 1.69 9.35
CA LYS A 69 5.69 1.09 10.21
C LYS A 69 4.92 2.15 10.99
N GLU A 70 5.57 3.29 11.22
CA GLU A 70 5.07 4.45 11.94
C GLU A 70 4.10 5.25 11.06
N ASN A 71 4.42 5.40 9.77
CA ASN A 71 3.59 6.18 8.84
C ASN A 71 2.50 5.35 8.14
N CYS A 72 2.69 4.04 7.98
CA CYS A 72 1.71 3.17 7.34
C CYS A 72 0.47 2.97 8.22
N HIS A 73 -0.70 3.45 7.75
CA HIS A 73 -1.97 3.23 8.42
C HIS A 73 -2.73 1.98 7.93
N TYR A 74 -2.07 1.13 7.13
CA TYR A 74 -2.68 -0.09 6.60
C TYR A 74 -4.00 0.14 5.82
N CYS A 75 -4.14 1.29 5.15
CA CYS A 75 -5.32 1.60 4.34
C CYS A 75 -5.45 0.66 3.13
N GLY A 76 -4.35 0.01 2.72
CA GLY A 76 -4.34 -0.95 1.63
C GLY A 76 -4.33 -0.35 0.23
N MET A 77 -4.26 0.98 0.05
CA MET A 77 -4.30 1.61 -1.28
C MET A 77 -3.16 1.20 -2.21
N CYS A 78 -1.98 0.87 -1.65
CA CYS A 78 -0.81 0.47 -2.42
C CYS A 78 -0.91 -0.94 -3.02
N ASP A 79 -1.80 -1.79 -2.50
CA ASP A 79 -2.00 -3.16 -2.96
C ASP A 79 -2.77 -3.24 -4.31
N PRO A 80 -3.98 -2.68 -4.45
CA PRO A 80 -4.76 -2.78 -5.70
C PRO A 80 -4.17 -1.96 -6.85
N ILE A 81 -3.29 -1.02 -6.55
CA ILE A 81 -2.66 -0.14 -7.56
C ILE A 81 -1.31 -0.68 -8.02
N CYS A 82 -0.75 -1.70 -7.35
CA CYS A 82 0.53 -2.28 -7.74
C CYS A 82 0.34 -3.12 -9.03
N PRO A 83 1.04 -2.80 -10.14
CA PRO A 83 0.85 -3.51 -11.40
C PRO A 83 1.63 -4.84 -11.50
N PHE A 84 2.34 -5.23 -10.43
CA PHE A 84 3.13 -6.46 -10.34
C PHE A 84 2.67 -7.23 -9.10
#